data_AF-K9YF69-F1
#
_entry.id   AF-K9YF69-F1
#
_cell.length_a   1.000
_cell.length_b   1.000
_cell.length_c   1.000
_cell.angle_alpha   90.00
_cell.angle_beta   90.00
_cell.angle_gamma   90.00
#
_symmetry.space_group_name_H-M   'P 1'
#
loop_
_entity.id
_entity.type
_entity.pdbx_description
1 polymer ?
#
loop_
_entity_poly.entity_id
_entity_poly.type
_entity_poly.pdbx_seq_one_letter_code
_entity_poly.pdbx_strand_id
1 'polypeptide(L)'
;MVLTAEKTKLQALHTQYVEATQQNYPHAYVFSLEEIMANVAANTEPTDDIDALTKSVLEAMVYTASNTIGEMVERAEADFVRRFEKMNPEQQRVCTQYRLKFQ
;
A
#
# COMPACT_ATOMS: atom_id res chain seq x y z
N MET A 1 -18.72 -15.95 -18.33
CA MET A 1 -18.26 -16.43 -17.00
C MET A 1 -16.94 -15.82 -16.52
N VAL A 2 -16.14 -15.16 -17.38
CA VAL A 2 -14.83 -14.57 -16.97
C VAL A 2 -15.01 -13.28 -16.15
N LEU A 3 -15.87 -12.36 -16.60
CA LEU A 3 -16.14 -11.08 -15.90
C LEU A 3 -16.68 -11.24 -14.47
N THR A 4 -17.44 -12.31 -14.22
CA THR A 4 -17.97 -12.60 -12.88
C THR A 4 -16.88 -13.06 -11.91
N ALA A 5 -15.88 -13.80 -12.37
CA ALA A 5 -14.84 -14.34 -11.49
C ALA A 5 -13.82 -13.28 -11.06
N GLU A 6 -13.47 -12.34 -11.95
CA GLU A 6 -12.56 -11.24 -11.62
C GLU A 6 -13.19 -10.25 -10.65
N LYS A 7 -14.46 -9.89 -10.89
CA LYS A 7 -15.22 -9.05 -9.96
C LYS A 7 -15.34 -9.68 -8.57
N THR A 8 -15.49 -11.00 -8.47
CA THR A 8 -15.47 -11.71 -7.18
C THR A 8 -14.12 -11.61 -6.48
N LYS A 9 -12.99 -11.64 -7.20
CA LYS A 9 -11.65 -11.51 -6.61
C LYS A 9 -11.40 -10.10 -6.08
N LEU A 10 -11.78 -9.06 -6.83
CA LEU A 10 -11.66 -7.67 -6.38
C LEU A 10 -12.53 -7.42 -5.13
N GLN A 11 -13.74 -7.98 -5.10
CA GLN A 11 -14.61 -7.92 -3.92
C GLN A 11 -13.94 -8.57 -2.69
N ALA A 12 -13.34 -9.75 -2.87
CA ALA A 12 -12.67 -10.45 -1.78
C ALA A 12 -11.45 -9.69 -1.23
N LEU A 13 -10.66 -9.05 -2.11
CA LEU A 13 -9.55 -8.18 -1.70
C LEU A 13 -10.03 -6.91 -1.00
N HIS A 14 -11.13 -6.32 -1.49
CA HIS A 14 -11.75 -5.16 -0.84
C HIS A 14 -12.24 -5.50 0.57
N THR A 15 -12.89 -6.66 0.76
CA THR A 15 -13.29 -7.12 2.10
C THR A 15 -12.09 -7.27 3.03
N GLN A 16 -10.99 -7.88 2.57
CA GLN A 16 -9.76 -7.99 3.37
C GLN A 16 -9.19 -6.61 3.76
N TYR A 17 -9.23 -5.66 2.83
CA TYR A 17 -8.80 -4.28 3.10
C TYR A 17 -9.68 -3.61 4.16
N VAL A 18 -11.00 -3.76 4.08
CA VAL A 18 -11.96 -3.21 5.05
C VAL A 18 -11.70 -3.79 6.44
N GLU A 19 -11.58 -5.12 6.53
CA GLU A 19 -11.33 -5.82 7.80
C GLU A 19 -10.02 -5.38 8.45
N ALA A 20 -8.92 -5.36 7.67
CA ALA A 20 -7.61 -4.93 8.15
C ALA A 20 -7.61 -3.46 8.60
N THR A 21 -8.29 -2.58 7.85
CA THR A 21 -8.38 -1.15 8.19
C THR A 21 -9.20 -0.94 9.47
N GLN A 22 -10.32 -1.64 9.64
CA GLN A 22 -11.13 -1.55 10.86
C GLN A 22 -10.37 -2.04 12.09
N GLN A 23 -9.55 -3.09 11.94
CA GLN A 23 -8.76 -3.65 13.03
C GLN A 23 -7.60 -2.73 13.44
N ASN A 24 -6.80 -2.25 12.49
CA ASN A 24 -5.55 -1.54 12.78
C ASN A 24 -5.71 -0.01 12.79
N TYR A 25 -6.74 0.51 12.13
CA TYR A 25 -6.98 1.94 11.91
C TYR A 25 -8.49 2.30 12.03
N PRO A 26 -9.12 2.11 13.20
CA PRO A 26 -10.59 2.19 13.36
C PRO A 26 -11.21 3.56 13.05
N HIS A 27 -10.39 4.61 12.95
CA HIS A 27 -10.82 5.96 12.61
C HIS A 27 -10.48 6.38 11.18
N ALA A 28 -9.84 5.51 10.40
CA ALA A 28 -9.51 5.79 9.01
C ALA A 28 -10.76 5.73 8.12
N TYR A 29 -10.77 6.55 7.07
CA TYR A 29 -11.78 6.45 6.02
C TYR A 29 -11.57 5.17 5.22
N VAL A 30 -12.65 4.43 4.99
CA VAL A 30 -12.63 3.19 4.22
C VAL A 30 -13.25 3.44 2.85
N PHE A 31 -12.41 3.51 1.81
CA PHE A 31 -12.86 3.60 0.42
C PHE A 31 -13.73 2.40 0.01
N SER A 32 -14.81 2.67 -0.71
CA SER A 32 -15.59 1.65 -1.44
C SER A 32 -14.81 1.09 -2.63
N LEU A 33 -15.21 -0.09 -3.11
CA LEU A 33 -14.59 -0.68 -4.30
C LEU A 33 -14.84 0.19 -5.53
N GLU A 34 -16.02 0.78 -5.65
CA GLU A 34 -16.39 1.68 -6.73
C GLU A 34 -15.52 2.94 -6.78
N GLU A 35 -15.24 3.55 -5.61
CA GLU A 35 -14.32 4.69 -5.52
C GLU A 35 -12.90 4.32 -5.95
N ILE A 36 -12.40 3.15 -5.54
CA ILE A 36 -11.07 2.68 -5.91
C ILE A 36 -11.01 2.47 -7.42
N MET A 37 -11.97 1.75 -8.00
CA MET A 37 -12.02 1.51 -9.45
C MET A 37 -12.15 2.81 -10.25
N ALA A 38 -12.96 3.76 -9.79
CA ALA A 38 -13.09 5.06 -10.43
C ALA A 38 -11.78 5.86 -10.41
N ASN A 39 -11.06 5.84 -9.29
CA ASN A 39 -9.75 6.48 -9.17
C ASN A 39 -8.70 5.83 -10.07
N VAL A 40 -8.68 4.49 -10.14
CA VAL A 40 -7.78 3.77 -11.07
C VAL A 40 -8.10 4.20 -12.50
N ALA A 41 -9.36 4.08 -12.93
CA ALA A 41 -9.77 4.44 -14.29
C ALA A 41 -9.47 5.89 -14.69
N ALA A 42 -9.54 6.82 -13.74
CA ALA A 42 -9.25 8.24 -13.99
C ALA A 42 -7.75 8.53 -14.20
N ASN A 43 -6.86 7.60 -13.81
CA ASN A 43 -5.40 7.80 -13.83
C ASN A 43 -4.66 6.82 -14.76
N THR A 44 -5.40 6.12 -15.63
CA THR A 44 -4.87 5.08 -16.52
C THR A 44 -5.00 5.47 -17.99
N GLU A 45 -4.14 4.91 -18.83
CA GLU A 45 -4.25 5.06 -20.27
C GLU A 45 -5.37 4.17 -20.84
N PRO A 46 -5.97 4.51 -22.00
CA PRO A 46 -7.06 3.74 -22.60
C PRO A 46 -6.73 2.27 -22.92
N THR A 47 -5.44 1.91 -22.97
CA THR A 47 -4.97 0.55 -23.23
C THR A 47 -4.71 -0.27 -21.97
N ASP A 48 -4.79 0.35 -20.80
CA ASP A 48 -4.48 -0.31 -19.54
C ASP A 48 -5.62 -1.23 -19.09
N ASP A 49 -5.23 -2.35 -18.46
CA ASP A 49 -6.16 -3.26 -17.82
C ASP A 49 -6.54 -2.73 -16.43
N ILE A 50 -7.70 -2.07 -16.37
CA ILE A 50 -8.24 -1.46 -15.14
C ILE A 50 -8.42 -2.49 -14.02
N ASP A 51 -8.84 -3.71 -14.34
CA ASP A 51 -9.11 -4.73 -13.31
C ASP A 51 -7.79 -5.26 -12.73
N ALA A 52 -6.77 -5.47 -13.57
CA ALA A 52 -5.43 -5.83 -13.13
C ALA A 52 -4.76 -4.74 -12.28
N LEU A 53 -4.93 -3.47 -12.67
CA LEU A 53 -4.43 -2.32 -11.90
C LEU A 53 -5.18 -2.15 -10.58
N THR A 54 -6.51 -2.26 -10.59
CA THR A 54 -7.34 -2.23 -9.39
C THR A 54 -6.93 -3.33 -8.42
N LYS A 55 -6.67 -4.55 -8.93
CA LYS A 55 -6.16 -5.65 -8.12
C LYS A 55 -4.84 -5.29 -7.44
N SER A 56 -3.89 -4.73 -8.19
CA SER A 56 -2.57 -4.34 -7.67
C SER A 56 -2.68 -3.26 -6.60
N VAL A 57 -3.57 -2.28 -6.81
CA VAL A 57 -3.88 -1.23 -5.82
C VAL A 57 -4.50 -1.84 -4.57
N LEU A 58 -5.48 -2.73 -4.70
CA LEU A 58 -6.10 -3.40 -3.56
C LEU A 58 -5.10 -4.26 -2.77
N GLU A 59 -4.21 -5.01 -3.45
CA GLU A 59 -3.16 -5.78 -2.78
C GLU A 59 -2.21 -4.87 -1.97
N ALA A 60 -1.84 -3.70 -2.51
CA ALA A 60 -1.04 -2.71 -1.80
C ALA A 60 -1.79 -2.08 -0.61
N MET A 61 -3.10 -1.83 -0.76
CA MET A 61 -3.96 -1.32 0.31
C MET A 61 -4.12 -2.35 1.44
N VAL A 62 -4.37 -3.62 1.11
CA VAL A 62 -4.44 -4.73 2.08
C VAL A 62 -3.11 -4.84 2.82
N TYR A 63 -1.98 -4.86 2.10
CA TYR A 63 -0.67 -4.91 2.73
C TYR A 63 -0.49 -3.74 3.71
N THR A 64 -0.77 -2.51 3.29
CA THR A 64 -0.60 -1.34 4.16
C THR A 64 -1.53 -1.38 5.37
N ALA A 65 -2.81 -1.71 5.17
CA ALA A 65 -3.80 -1.77 6.24
C ALA A 65 -3.55 -2.92 7.24
N SER A 66 -2.93 -4.02 6.80
CA SER A 66 -2.64 -5.18 7.65
C SER A 66 -1.45 -4.98 8.59
N ASN A 67 -0.71 -3.89 8.43
CA ASN A 67 0.46 -3.57 9.25
C ASN A 67 0.21 -2.28 10.02
N THR A 68 0.59 -2.23 11.29
CA THR A 68 0.57 -1.00 12.09
C THR A 68 1.69 -0.06 11.67
N ILE A 69 1.54 1.24 11.93
CA ILE A 69 2.61 2.23 11.69
C ILE A 69 3.90 1.81 12.41
N GLY A 70 3.78 1.29 13.64
CA GLY A 70 4.93 0.79 14.42
C GLY A 70 5.71 -0.29 13.66
N GLU A 71 5.02 -1.33 13.18
CA GLU A 71 5.66 -2.43 12.43
C GLU A 71 6.22 -1.99 11.07
N MET A 72 5.64 -0.96 10.45
CA MET A 72 6.18 -0.37 9.22
C MET A 72 7.45 0.42 9.51
N VAL A 73 7.49 1.18 10.61
CA VAL A 73 8.68 1.90 11.08
C VAL A 73 9.78 0.93 11.46
N GLU A 74 9.50 -0.09 12.27
CA GLU A 74 10.48 -1.10 12.68
C GLU A 74 11.14 -1.80 11.49
N ARG A 75 10.33 -2.20 10.49
CA ARG A 75 10.87 -2.76 9.24
C ARG A 75 11.73 -1.76 8.49
N ALA A 76 11.28 -0.51 8.37
CA ALA A 76 12.03 0.54 7.68
C ALA A 76 13.38 0.80 8.37
N GLU A 77 13.42 0.82 9.71
CA GLU A 77 14.64 0.98 10.50
C GLU A 77 15.58 -0.22 10.41
N ALA A 78 15.04 -1.44 10.47
CA ALA A 78 15.83 -2.66 10.31
C ALA A 78 16.51 -2.71 8.94
N ASP A 79 15.79 -2.33 7.88
CA ASP A 79 16.34 -2.30 6.53
C ASP A 79 17.27 -1.11 6.28
N PHE A 80 17.10 -0.02 7.05
CA PHE A 80 17.89 1.19 6.90
C PHE A 80 19.38 0.93 7.11
N VAL A 81 19.77 0.19 8.15
CA VAL A 81 21.20 -0.08 8.46
C VAL A 81 21.89 -0.75 7.28
N ARG A 82 21.30 -1.84 6.76
CA ARG A 82 21.84 -2.59 5.62
C ARG A 82 21.92 -1.74 4.34
N ARG A 83 20.93 -0.87 4.11
CA ARG A 83 20.92 0.02 2.93
C ARG A 83 21.94 1.14 3.09
N PHE A 84 22.06 1.69 4.29
CA PHE A 84 22.99 2.77 4.62
C PHE A 84 24.45 2.36 4.38
N GLU A 85 24.82 1.12 4.73
CA GLU A 85 26.15 0.56 4.45
C GLU A 85 26.49 0.49 2.96
N LYS A 86 25.46 0.39 2.10
CA LYS A 86 25.61 0.30 0.63
C LYS A 86 25.48 1.66 -0.07
N MET A 87 25.16 2.72 0.67
CA MET A 87 25.01 4.07 0.12
C MET A 87 26.36 4.74 -0.09
N ASN A 88 26.42 5.66 -1.05
CA ASN A 88 27.58 6.54 -1.19
C ASN A 88 27.60 7.61 -0.06
N PRO A 89 28.73 8.31 0.15
CA PRO A 89 28.85 9.28 1.24
C PRO A 89 27.81 10.41 1.22
N GLU A 90 27.37 10.85 0.03
CA GLU A 90 26.39 11.92 -0.12
C GLU A 90 24.99 11.45 0.32
N GLN A 91 24.59 10.25 -0.09
CA GLN A 91 23.35 9.59 0.31
C GLN A 91 23.32 9.34 1.82
N GLN A 92 24.42 8.84 2.39
CA GLN A 92 24.55 8.64 3.84
C GLN A 92 24.36 9.95 4.61
N ARG A 93 24.94 11.06 4.14
CA ARG A 93 24.80 12.37 4.76
C ARG A 93 23.33 12.83 4.79
N VAL A 94 22.62 12.72 3.66
CA VAL A 94 21.20 13.10 3.55
C VAL A 94 20.34 12.21 4.45
N CYS A 95 20.53 10.89 4.40
CA CYS A 95 19.79 9.95 5.22
C CYS A 95 20.01 10.17 6.73
N THR A 96 21.22 10.56 7.14
CA THR A 96 21.51 10.90 8.55
C THR A 96 20.77 12.15 9.00
N GLN A 97 20.65 13.16 8.12
CA GLN A 97 19.95 14.41 8.42
C GLN A 97 18.44 14.22 8.60
N TYR A 98 17.82 13.38 7.76
CA TYR A 98 16.37 13.16 7.73
C TYR A 98 15.94 11.85 8.39
N ARG A 99 16.80 11.23 9.19
CA ARG A 99 16.43 10.04 9.96
C ARG A 99 15.17 10.34 10.79
N LEU A 100 14.23 9.40 10.78
CA LEU A 100 13.08 9.44 11.68
C LEU A 100 13.62 9.42 13.11
N LYS A 101 13.70 10.59 13.74
CA LYS A 101 14.12 10.73 15.14
C LYS A 101 12.92 10.34 16.01
N PHE A 102 12.63 9.04 16.12
CA PHE A 102 11.76 8.58 17.19
C PHE A 102 12.58 8.61 18.49
N GLN A 103 12.29 9.59 19.34
CA GLN A 103 12.74 9.61 20.73
C GLN A 103 11.72 8.87 21.59
#